data_AF-A0A2S2PP49-F1
#
_entry.id   AF-A0A2S2PP49-F1
#
_cell.length_a   1.000
_cell.length_b   1.000
_cell.length_c   1.000
_cell.angle_alpha   90.00
_cell.angle_beta   90.00
_cell.angle_gamma   90.00
#
_symmetry.space_group_name_H-M   'P 1'
#
loop_
_entity.id
_entity.type
_entity.pdbx_description
1 polymer ?
#
loop_
_entity_poly.entity_id
_entity_poly.type
_entity_poly.pdbx_seq_one_letter_code
_entity_poly.pdbx_strand_id
1 'polypeptide(L)'
;SNLQPIVGIDPEDSIDTHTMNNLLKFFEKLLNIAKHNHNHDLKIGITIHLNSQWITSSFTFFDKLNKLVTWYTYETISMVTCSPEYKDTSTSPLEGDVSLMNAYDSLTNTQIDMSKVVVGIQLFPNKVNELEPLTYEELCSTPKDTWNEWCAAHPEKLRLKGMFLRDNEIGGVQLFYMHSDDYRSTCGCYSFPLTKALLRGLINTQTEEQCDFITAHN
;
A
#
# COMPACT_ATOMS: atom_id res chain seq x y z
N SER A 1 -12.64 14.88 1.81
CA SER A 1 -13.24 14.85 3.16
C SER A 1 -12.77 13.59 3.85
N ASN A 2 -11.65 13.69 4.56
CA ASN A 2 -11.06 12.57 5.29
C ASN A 2 -11.86 12.38 6.58
N LEU A 3 -12.61 11.29 6.68
CA LEU A 3 -13.06 10.78 7.97
C LEU A 3 -11.83 10.20 8.68
N GLN A 4 -10.97 11.07 9.20
CA GLN A 4 -10.06 10.67 10.26
C GLN A 4 -10.92 10.40 11.49
N PRO A 5 -10.83 9.22 12.13
CA PRO A 5 -11.40 9.07 13.45
C PRO A 5 -10.73 10.09 14.37
N ILE A 6 -11.57 10.86 15.05
CA ILE A 6 -11.18 11.86 16.05
C ILE A 6 -10.32 11.15 17.09
N VAL A 7 -9.22 11.80 17.48
CA VAL A 7 -8.32 11.37 18.56
C VAL A 7 -9.13 11.13 19.83
N GLY A 8 -9.42 9.87 20.14
CA GLY A 8 -9.89 9.44 21.46
C GLY A 8 -8.69 9.37 22.40
N ILE A 9 -8.60 10.33 23.33
CA ILE A 9 -7.61 10.36 24.42
C ILE A 9 -8.07 9.46 25.59
N ASP A 10 -9.13 8.66 25.41
CA ASP A 10 -9.70 7.85 26.49
C ASP A 10 -9.14 6.41 26.49
N PRO A 11 -8.43 5.98 27.55
CA PRO A 11 -8.01 4.58 27.73
C PRO A 11 -9.19 3.61 27.92
N GLU A 12 -10.41 4.14 28.01
CA GLU A 12 -11.68 3.42 28.14
C GLU A 12 -12.45 3.27 26.81
N ASP A 13 -11.88 3.66 25.66
CA ASP A 13 -12.46 3.37 24.34
C ASP A 13 -12.31 1.87 24.01
N SER A 14 -13.01 1.06 24.79
CA SER A 14 -13.26 -0.35 24.51
C SER A 14 -13.81 -0.44 23.10
N ILE A 15 -13.23 -1.32 22.28
CA ILE A 15 -13.73 -1.64 20.94
C ILE A 15 -15.25 -1.66 20.98
N ASP A 16 -15.88 -0.76 20.21
CA ASP A 16 -17.34 -0.70 20.14
C ASP A 16 -17.86 -1.98 19.47
N THR A 17 -18.00 -2.98 20.33
CA THR A 17 -18.44 -4.33 20.01
C THR A 17 -19.83 -4.28 19.40
N HIS A 18 -20.64 -3.27 19.75
CA HIS A 18 -21.93 -3.06 19.13
C HIS A 18 -21.79 -2.65 17.67
N THR A 19 -20.96 -1.65 17.37
CA THR A 19 -20.66 -1.22 15.99
C THR A 19 -20.09 -2.36 15.15
N MET A 20 -19.12 -3.12 15.68
CA MET A 20 -18.54 -4.25 14.95
C MET A 20 -19.55 -5.37 14.68
N ASN A 21 -20.41 -5.69 15.65
CA ASN A 21 -21.48 -6.67 15.43
C ASN A 21 -22.51 -6.18 14.39
N ASN A 22 -22.79 -4.87 14.35
CA ASN A 22 -23.68 -4.30 13.32
C ASN A 22 -23.05 -4.37 11.92
N LEU A 23 -21.74 -4.11 11.80
CA LEU A 23 -21.00 -4.24 10.55
C LEU A 23 -21.02 -5.70 10.04
N LEU A 24 -20.77 -6.67 10.92
CA LEU A 24 -20.84 -8.09 10.59
C LEU A 24 -22.24 -8.48 10.07
N LYS A 25 -23.29 -8.09 10.79
CA LYS A 25 -24.69 -8.32 10.39
C LYS A 25 -25.01 -7.66 9.05
N PHE A 26 -24.46 -6.47 8.79
CA PHE A 26 -24.64 -5.78 7.52
C PHE A 26 -24.00 -6.57 6.37
N PHE A 27 -22.75 -7.00 6.50
CA PHE A 27 -22.09 -7.82 5.49
C PHE A 27 -22.79 -9.16 5.24
N GLU A 28 -23.20 -9.86 6.30
CA GLU A 28 -23.96 -11.11 6.18
C GLU A 28 -25.25 -10.92 5.38
N LYS A 29 -26.02 -9.87 5.70
CA LYS A 29 -27.26 -9.54 4.97
C LYS A 29 -26.98 -9.16 3.52
N LEU A 30 -25.97 -8.33 3.29
CA LEU A 30 -25.60 -7.87 1.95
C LEU A 30 -25.18 -9.03 1.05
N LEU A 31 -24.30 -9.91 1.54
CA LEU A 31 -23.85 -11.10 0.83
C LEU A 31 -25.01 -12.07 0.57
N ASN A 32 -25.89 -12.28 1.55
CA ASN A 32 -27.07 -13.14 1.41
C ASN A 32 -28.01 -12.62 0.32
N ILE A 33 -28.37 -11.33 0.37
CA ILE A 33 -29.25 -10.70 -0.64
C ILE A 33 -28.61 -10.76 -2.02
N ALA A 34 -27.33 -10.41 -2.16
CA ALA A 34 -26.62 -10.47 -3.44
C ALA A 34 -26.67 -11.89 -4.04
N LYS A 35 -26.36 -12.92 -3.22
CA LYS A 35 -26.31 -14.31 -3.67
C LYS A 35 -27.69 -14.87 -3.99
N HIS A 36 -28.66 -14.70 -3.11
CA HIS A 36 -29.94 -15.40 -3.19
C HIS A 36 -31.03 -14.64 -3.96
N ASN A 37 -31.04 -13.30 -3.93
CA ASN A 37 -32.06 -12.53 -4.62
C ASN A 37 -31.61 -12.07 -6.02
N HIS A 38 -30.30 -11.92 -6.22
CA HIS A 38 -29.75 -11.37 -7.47
C HIS A 38 -28.77 -12.29 -8.20
N ASN A 39 -28.46 -13.48 -7.64
CA ASN A 39 -27.49 -14.42 -8.20
C ASN A 39 -26.12 -13.76 -8.51
N HIS A 40 -25.67 -12.89 -7.60
CA HIS A 40 -24.38 -12.20 -7.67
C HIS A 40 -23.43 -12.69 -6.57
N ASP A 41 -22.17 -12.90 -6.93
CA ASP A 41 -21.07 -13.18 -6.01
C ASP A 41 -20.35 -11.88 -5.65
N LEU A 42 -20.94 -11.12 -4.72
CA LEU A 42 -20.39 -9.85 -4.28
C LEU A 42 -19.08 -10.04 -3.51
N LYS A 43 -18.07 -9.25 -3.86
CA LYS A 43 -16.79 -9.19 -3.12
C LYS A 43 -16.75 -7.95 -2.25
N ILE A 44 -16.25 -8.11 -1.02
CA ILE A 44 -16.14 -7.04 -0.03
C ILE A 44 -14.67 -6.91 0.36
N GLY A 45 -14.11 -5.72 0.17
CA GLY A 45 -12.78 -5.35 0.66
C GLY A 45 -12.88 -4.40 1.84
N ILE A 46 -11.95 -4.50 2.79
CA ILE A 46 -11.78 -3.50 3.86
C ILE A 46 -10.42 -2.84 3.69
N THR A 47 -10.38 -1.51 3.64
CA THR A 47 -9.13 -0.75 3.68
C THR A 47 -8.77 -0.40 5.11
N ILE A 48 -7.53 -0.65 5.49
CA ILE A 48 -6.97 -0.34 6.79
C ILE A 48 -5.76 0.58 6.59
N HIS A 49 -5.81 1.74 7.23
CA HIS A 49 -4.73 2.73 7.18
C HIS A 49 -3.67 2.45 8.25
N LEU A 50 -2.44 2.82 7.93
CA LEU A 50 -1.22 2.36 8.60
C LEU A 50 -0.87 3.06 9.93
N ASN A 51 -1.86 3.58 10.67
CA ASN A 51 -1.63 4.03 12.05
C ASN A 51 -1.54 2.82 12.99
N SER A 52 -0.56 1.95 12.70
CA SER A 52 -0.41 0.53 13.02
C SER A 52 -0.51 0.16 14.50
N GLN A 53 -0.20 1.07 15.42
CA GLN A 53 -0.37 0.78 16.85
C GLN A 53 -1.82 0.52 17.25
N TRP A 54 -2.78 1.03 16.47
CA TRP A 54 -4.20 0.83 16.76
C TRP A 54 -4.77 -0.47 16.21
N ILE A 55 -4.17 -1.10 15.20
CA ILE A 55 -4.80 -2.29 14.62
C ILE A 55 -4.80 -3.47 15.60
N THR A 56 -3.71 -3.63 16.35
CA THR A 56 -3.57 -4.69 17.35
C THR A 56 -4.42 -4.45 18.60
N SER A 57 -4.67 -3.18 18.95
CA SER A 57 -5.46 -2.82 20.14
C SER A 57 -6.94 -2.59 19.86
N SER A 58 -7.30 -2.11 18.67
CA SER A 58 -8.62 -1.57 18.35
C SER A 58 -9.43 -2.47 17.43
N PHE A 59 -8.87 -3.57 16.91
CA PHE A 59 -9.57 -4.46 15.99
C PHE A 59 -9.34 -5.94 16.27
N THR A 60 -10.31 -6.57 16.95
CA THR A 60 -10.21 -7.97 17.41
C THR A 60 -11.13 -8.95 16.66
N PHE A 61 -11.91 -8.48 15.68
CA PHE A 61 -12.95 -9.27 14.99
C PHE A 61 -12.47 -9.94 13.68
N PHE A 62 -11.16 -10.08 13.48
CA PHE A 62 -10.61 -10.68 12.26
C PHE A 62 -11.09 -12.12 12.06
N ASP A 63 -11.25 -12.91 13.12
CA ASP A 63 -11.79 -14.28 13.06
C ASP A 63 -13.16 -14.38 12.36
N LYS A 64 -14.04 -13.41 12.61
CA LYS A 64 -15.37 -13.32 12.00
C LYS A 64 -15.29 -12.68 10.61
N LEU A 65 -14.52 -11.61 10.47
CA LEU A 65 -14.40 -10.89 9.20
C LEU A 65 -13.71 -11.71 8.11
N ASN A 66 -12.73 -12.54 8.48
CA ASN A 66 -12.06 -13.47 7.56
C ASN A 66 -13.06 -14.36 6.83
N LYS A 67 -14.26 -14.59 7.37
CA LYS A 67 -15.32 -15.41 6.72
C LYS A 67 -16.17 -14.61 5.73
N LEU A 68 -16.20 -13.28 5.86
CA LEU A 68 -17.12 -12.40 5.13
C LEU A 68 -16.40 -11.58 4.06
N VAL A 69 -15.17 -11.14 4.33
CA VAL A 69 -14.44 -10.29 3.40
C VAL A 69 -13.62 -11.12 2.42
N THR A 70 -13.47 -10.55 1.23
CA THR A 70 -12.66 -11.12 0.15
C THR A 70 -11.19 -10.74 0.33
N TRP A 71 -10.91 -9.47 0.69
CA TRP A 71 -9.55 -9.02 0.98
C TRP A 71 -9.51 -7.90 2.02
N TYR A 72 -8.33 -7.67 2.58
CA TYR A 72 -7.99 -6.52 3.39
C TYR A 72 -6.92 -5.72 2.66
N THR A 73 -7.22 -4.48 2.26
CA THR A 73 -6.19 -3.58 1.77
C THR A 73 -5.47 -2.97 2.95
N TYR A 74 -4.15 -3.16 3.02
CA TYR A 74 -3.29 -2.50 3.99
C TYR A 74 -2.51 -1.39 3.30
N GLU A 75 -2.84 -0.14 3.59
CA GLU A 75 -2.31 0.99 2.84
C GLU A 75 -0.90 1.38 3.24
N THR A 76 0.03 0.85 2.45
CA THR A 76 1.47 1.06 2.33
C THR A 76 2.08 2.43 2.12
N ILE A 77 1.26 3.48 1.96
CA ILE A 77 1.63 4.65 1.13
C ILE A 77 1.80 5.90 1.98
N SER A 78 2.68 6.82 1.56
CA SER A 78 2.94 8.09 2.26
C SER A 78 3.13 7.93 3.77
N MET A 79 3.84 6.88 4.19
CA MET A 79 4.01 6.50 5.60
C MET A 79 4.91 7.47 6.36
N VAL A 80 5.89 8.07 5.67
CA VAL A 80 6.84 9.03 6.23
C VAL A 80 6.81 10.34 5.46
N THR A 81 7.18 11.43 6.13
CA THR A 81 7.33 12.74 5.48
C THR A 81 8.51 12.71 4.50
N CYS A 82 8.33 13.26 3.31
CA CYS A 82 9.43 13.38 2.36
C CYS A 82 10.56 14.24 2.92
N SER A 83 11.76 13.67 2.96
CA SER A 83 12.99 14.29 3.43
C SER A 83 14.19 13.71 2.67
N PRO A 84 15.38 14.32 2.76
CA PRO A 84 16.59 13.81 2.09
C PRO A 84 16.95 12.35 2.44
N GLU A 85 16.50 11.85 3.59
CA GLU A 85 16.66 10.45 4.01
C GLU A 85 15.92 9.48 3.08
N TYR A 86 14.75 9.87 2.59
CA TYR A 86 13.84 9.04 1.81
C TYR A 86 13.92 9.30 0.30
N LYS A 87 14.95 10.03 -0.15
CA LYS A 87 15.09 10.47 -1.55
C LYS A 87 15.03 9.32 -2.55
N ASP A 88 15.64 8.18 -2.22
CA ASP A 88 15.79 7.01 -3.12
C ASP A 88 14.80 5.88 -2.80
N THR A 89 14.03 6.00 -1.70
CA THR A 89 13.13 4.94 -1.21
C THR A 89 11.65 5.31 -1.33
N SER A 90 11.34 6.56 -1.68
CA SER A 90 10.02 7.20 -1.51
C SER A 90 9.60 7.33 -0.04
N THR A 91 8.44 7.97 0.17
CA THR A 91 7.73 8.07 1.45
C THR A 91 7.05 6.76 1.89
N SER A 92 7.26 5.68 1.15
CA SER A 92 6.82 4.33 1.47
C SER A 92 8.06 3.42 1.56
N PRO A 93 8.87 3.48 2.63
CA PRO A 93 10.06 2.65 2.74
C PRO A 93 9.73 1.17 3.00
N LEU A 94 10.60 0.27 2.53
CA LEU A 94 10.51 -1.17 2.83
C LEU A 94 10.93 -1.47 4.28
N GLU A 95 12.01 -0.82 4.73
CA GLU A 95 12.65 -1.01 6.04
C GLU A 95 12.58 0.27 6.88
N GLY A 96 12.85 0.16 8.19
CA GLY A 96 12.82 1.27 9.16
C GLY A 96 11.67 1.17 10.16
N ASP A 97 11.61 2.12 11.10
CA ASP A 97 10.61 2.11 12.18
C ASP A 97 9.17 2.26 11.65
N VAL A 98 9.00 3.07 10.60
CA VAL A 98 7.72 3.29 9.91
C VAL A 98 7.87 2.79 8.47
N SER A 99 7.57 1.52 8.26
CA SER A 99 7.91 0.81 7.02
C SER A 99 6.96 -0.35 6.71
N LEU A 100 7.05 -0.90 5.49
CA LEU A 100 6.29 -2.08 5.09
C LEU A 100 6.62 -3.31 5.95
N MET A 101 7.87 -3.50 6.36
CA MET A 101 8.25 -4.61 7.24
C MET A 101 7.64 -4.47 8.64
N ASN A 102 7.73 -3.29 9.26
CA ASN A 102 7.12 -3.05 10.57
C ASN A 102 5.58 -3.19 10.53
N ALA A 103 4.99 -2.68 9.45
CA ALA A 103 3.58 -2.82 9.09
C ALA A 103 3.16 -4.29 9.01
N TYR A 104 3.94 -5.13 8.33
CA TYR A 104 3.73 -6.56 8.23
C TYR A 104 3.84 -7.26 9.59
N ASP A 105 4.90 -6.99 10.36
CA ASP A 105 5.09 -7.59 11.69
C ASP A 105 3.89 -7.30 12.60
N SER A 106 3.38 -6.07 12.57
CA SER A 106 2.18 -5.68 13.33
C SER A 106 0.94 -6.50 12.93
N LEU A 107 0.74 -6.77 11.63
CA LEU A 107 -0.36 -7.58 11.13
C LEU A 107 -0.26 -9.05 11.56
N THR A 108 0.94 -9.63 11.55
CA THR A 108 1.15 -11.04 11.93
C THR A 108 0.83 -11.31 13.40
N ASN A 109 0.79 -10.27 14.24
CA ASN A 109 0.36 -10.35 15.63
C ASN A 109 -1.18 -10.32 15.79
N THR A 110 -1.95 -10.28 14.70
CA THR A 110 -3.41 -10.31 14.70
C THR A 110 -3.94 -11.67 14.25
N GLN A 111 -5.27 -11.84 14.20
CA GLN A 111 -5.93 -13.02 13.62
C GLN A 111 -6.32 -12.82 12.15
N ILE A 112 -5.78 -11.82 11.48
CA ILE A 112 -6.05 -11.56 10.06
C ILE A 112 -5.56 -12.74 9.21
N ASP A 113 -6.36 -13.13 8.21
CA ASP A 113 -5.94 -14.10 7.22
C ASP A 113 -4.95 -13.43 6.24
N MET A 114 -3.65 -13.72 6.40
CA MET A 114 -2.58 -13.13 5.60
C MET A 114 -2.73 -13.39 4.10
N SER A 115 -3.37 -14.51 3.73
CA SER A 115 -3.67 -14.83 2.32
C SER A 115 -4.72 -13.90 1.69
N LYS A 116 -5.42 -13.12 2.52
CA LYS A 116 -6.39 -12.09 2.11
C LYS A 116 -5.82 -10.67 2.17
N VAL A 117 -4.60 -10.49 2.63
CA VAL A 117 -3.97 -9.17 2.75
C VAL A 117 -3.47 -8.72 1.38
N VAL A 118 -3.94 -7.55 0.96
CA VAL A 118 -3.53 -6.84 -0.24
C VAL A 118 -2.74 -5.61 0.19
N VAL A 119 -1.47 -5.53 -0.17
CA VAL A 119 -0.59 -4.43 0.25
C VAL A 119 -0.66 -3.28 -0.74
N GLY A 120 -0.94 -2.07 -0.24
CA GLY A 120 -0.85 -0.85 -1.02
C GLY A 120 0.59 -0.53 -1.41
N ILE A 121 0.84 -0.27 -2.69
CA ILE A 121 2.15 0.07 -3.25
C ILE A 121 2.10 1.46 -3.86
N GLN A 122 2.94 2.35 -3.36
CA GLN A 122 3.12 3.68 -3.89
C GLN A 122 3.94 3.66 -5.19
N LEU A 123 3.40 4.28 -6.23
CA LEU A 123 3.96 4.46 -7.57
C LEU A 123 4.07 5.94 -7.95
N PHE A 124 3.92 6.86 -6.99
CA PHE A 124 4.14 8.29 -7.17
C PHE A 124 5.33 8.77 -6.32
N PRO A 125 6.10 9.76 -6.80
CA PRO A 125 7.05 10.47 -5.96
C PRO A 125 6.32 11.51 -5.11
N ASN A 126 6.99 11.93 -4.03
CA ASN A 126 6.61 13.12 -3.27
C ASN A 126 7.71 14.17 -3.39
N LYS A 127 7.33 15.44 -3.27
CA LYS A 127 8.29 16.54 -3.22
C LYS A 127 8.27 17.18 -1.83
N VAL A 128 9.43 17.62 -1.36
CA VAL A 128 9.56 18.32 -0.08
C VAL A 128 8.65 19.56 -0.08
N ASN A 129 7.88 19.73 1.00
CA ASN A 129 6.88 20.79 1.18
C ASN A 129 5.67 20.76 0.23
N GLU A 130 5.52 19.74 -0.60
CA GLU A 130 4.31 19.52 -1.40
C GLU A 130 3.44 18.45 -0.76
N LEU A 131 2.15 18.76 -0.56
CA LEU A 131 1.20 17.83 0.05
C LEU A 131 0.60 16.86 -0.98
N GLU A 132 0.49 17.30 -2.23
CA GLU A 132 -0.14 16.52 -3.29
C GLU A 132 0.86 15.53 -3.90
N PRO A 133 0.42 14.30 -4.23
CA PRO A 133 1.25 13.36 -4.97
C PRO A 133 1.50 13.88 -6.39
N LEU A 134 2.74 13.70 -6.87
CA LEU A 134 3.14 14.04 -8.24
C LEU A 134 3.31 12.77 -9.06
N THR A 135 3.76 12.89 -10.30
CA THR A 135 4.02 11.74 -11.19
C THR A 135 5.51 11.61 -11.49
N TYR A 136 5.93 10.41 -11.90
CA TYR A 136 7.30 10.21 -12.40
C TYR A 136 7.56 10.96 -13.71
N GLU A 137 6.52 11.25 -14.51
CA GLU A 137 6.65 12.13 -15.67
C GLU A 137 7.04 13.55 -15.27
N GLU A 138 6.42 14.09 -14.22
CA GLU A 138 6.75 15.42 -13.68
C GLU A 138 8.16 15.44 -13.08
N LEU A 139 8.52 14.46 -12.24
CA LEU A 139 9.87 14.32 -11.70
C LEU A 139 10.92 14.32 -12.83
N CYS A 140 10.74 13.45 -13.82
CA CYS A 140 11.70 13.26 -14.90
C CYS A 140 11.72 14.39 -15.92
N SER A 141 10.72 15.27 -15.91
CA SER A 141 10.73 16.52 -16.68
C SER A 141 11.56 17.64 -16.00
N THR A 142 12.03 17.43 -14.76
CA THR A 142 12.85 18.41 -14.04
C THR A 142 14.35 18.13 -14.17
N PRO A 143 15.21 19.16 -14.05
CA PRO A 143 16.66 18.98 -14.01
C PRO A 143 17.10 18.08 -12.85
N LYS A 144 18.02 17.13 -13.11
CA LYS A 144 18.47 16.12 -12.12
C LYS A 144 19.10 16.73 -10.86
N ASP A 145 19.71 17.91 -10.96
CA ASP A 145 20.26 18.65 -9.82
C ASP A 145 19.18 19.13 -8.83
N THR A 146 17.90 19.09 -9.22
CA THR A 146 16.74 19.37 -8.35
C THR A 146 16.13 18.14 -7.70
N TRP A 147 16.56 16.93 -8.06
CA TRP A 147 15.96 15.68 -7.57
C TRP A 147 16.20 15.42 -6.08
N ASN A 148 17.10 16.16 -5.44
CA ASN A 148 17.30 16.14 -3.99
C ASN A 148 16.07 16.66 -3.20
N GLU A 149 15.18 17.41 -3.85
CA GLU A 149 13.89 17.85 -3.29
C GLU A 149 12.79 16.80 -3.43
N TRP A 150 13.08 15.65 -4.01
CA TRP A 150 12.11 14.60 -4.31
C TRP A 150 12.42 13.32 -3.55
N CYS A 151 11.35 12.63 -3.13
CA CYS A 151 11.38 11.29 -2.59
C CYS A 151 10.72 10.35 -3.60
N ALA A 152 11.55 9.68 -4.38
CA ALA A 152 11.14 8.81 -5.46
C ALA A 152 11.78 7.44 -5.26
N ALA A 153 10.97 6.39 -5.27
CA ALA A 153 11.51 5.04 -5.28
C ALA A 153 12.08 4.73 -6.67
N HIS A 154 13.23 4.05 -6.71
CA HIS A 154 13.77 3.52 -7.96
C HIS A 154 13.19 2.12 -8.24
N PRO A 155 13.20 1.65 -9.51
CA PRO A 155 12.64 0.35 -9.88
C PRO A 155 13.17 -0.78 -8.98
N GLU A 156 14.46 -0.78 -8.65
CA GLU A 156 15.05 -1.77 -7.75
C GLU A 156 14.39 -1.82 -6.36
N LYS A 157 13.96 -0.68 -5.80
CA LYS A 157 13.25 -0.64 -4.51
C LYS A 157 11.87 -1.29 -4.61
N LEU A 158 11.19 -1.15 -5.75
CA LEU A 158 9.90 -1.81 -6.01
C LEU A 158 10.09 -3.32 -6.21
N ARG A 159 11.18 -3.73 -6.88
CA ARG A 159 11.55 -5.15 -7.00
C ARG A 159 11.77 -5.79 -5.64
N LEU A 160 12.50 -5.14 -4.74
CA LEU A 160 12.72 -5.62 -3.38
C LEU A 160 11.42 -5.73 -2.58
N LYS A 161 10.50 -4.76 -2.69
CA LYS A 161 9.15 -4.89 -2.11
C LYS A 161 8.42 -6.10 -2.67
N GLY A 162 8.44 -6.30 -4.00
CA GLY A 162 7.80 -7.46 -4.63
C GLY A 162 8.35 -8.79 -4.13
N MET A 163 9.68 -8.90 -3.95
CA MET A 163 10.31 -10.08 -3.36
C MET A 163 9.86 -10.32 -1.93
N PHE A 164 9.91 -9.27 -1.09
CA PHE A 164 9.48 -9.36 0.32
C PHE A 164 8.04 -9.88 0.42
N LEU A 165 7.14 -9.33 -0.39
CA LEU A 165 5.73 -9.71 -0.39
C LEU A 165 5.50 -11.15 -0.84
N ARG A 166 6.20 -11.58 -1.89
CA ARG A 166 6.16 -12.98 -2.36
C ARG A 166 6.64 -13.94 -1.27
N ASP A 167 7.78 -13.63 -0.64
CA ASP A 167 8.42 -14.49 0.35
C ASP A 167 7.61 -14.61 1.65
N ASN A 168 6.67 -13.69 1.87
CA ASN A 168 5.74 -13.67 3.01
C ASN A 168 4.30 -14.06 2.66
N GLU A 169 4.08 -14.66 1.48
CA GLU A 169 2.79 -15.28 1.08
C GLU A 169 1.56 -14.36 1.22
N ILE A 170 1.73 -13.05 0.98
CA ILE A 170 0.60 -12.11 1.03
C ILE A 170 -0.38 -12.33 -0.14
N GLY A 171 -1.65 -12.00 0.08
CA GLY A 171 -2.74 -12.20 -0.89
C GLY A 171 -2.63 -11.39 -2.19
N GLY A 172 -1.94 -10.24 -2.18
CA GLY A 172 -1.70 -9.46 -3.41
C GLY A 172 -1.28 -8.02 -3.18
N VAL A 173 -1.30 -7.20 -4.24
CA VAL A 173 -0.92 -5.78 -4.17
C VAL A 173 -1.99 -4.87 -4.78
N GLN A 174 -2.11 -3.65 -4.26
CA GLN A 174 -2.93 -2.59 -4.80
C GLN A 174 -2.03 -1.41 -5.19
N LEU A 175 -2.15 -0.90 -6.42
CA LEU A 175 -1.24 0.10 -6.96
C LEU A 175 -1.80 1.53 -6.79
N PHE A 176 -1.00 2.44 -6.23
CA PHE A 176 -1.36 3.83 -5.94
C PHE A 176 -0.33 4.81 -6.52
N TYR A 177 -0.59 5.51 -7.61
CA TYR A 177 -1.56 5.17 -8.64
C TYR A 177 -0.81 4.75 -9.90
N MET A 178 -1.40 3.81 -10.65
CA MET A 178 -0.77 3.28 -11.86
C MET A 178 -0.47 4.36 -12.92
N HIS A 179 -1.24 5.46 -12.96
CA HIS A 179 -1.00 6.57 -13.88
C HIS A 179 0.14 7.50 -13.46
N SER A 180 0.60 7.40 -12.21
CA SER A 180 1.71 8.20 -11.68
C SER A 180 3.08 7.57 -11.94
N ASP A 181 3.11 6.29 -12.35
CA ASP A 181 4.29 5.63 -12.89
C ASP A 181 4.72 6.31 -14.21
N ASP A 182 5.95 6.09 -14.67
CA ASP A 182 6.46 6.67 -15.91
C ASP A 182 5.92 5.90 -17.13
N TYR A 183 4.62 6.05 -17.41
CA TYR A 183 3.96 5.33 -18.50
C TYR A 183 4.37 5.84 -19.88
N ARG A 184 4.76 7.11 -20.02
CA ARG A 184 5.29 7.68 -21.29
C ARG A 184 6.79 7.48 -21.50
N SER A 185 7.50 6.83 -20.58
CA SER A 185 8.96 6.64 -20.71
C SER A 185 9.74 7.97 -20.69
N THR A 186 9.23 8.96 -19.99
CA THR A 186 9.83 10.30 -19.84
C THR A 186 11.17 10.23 -19.12
N CYS A 187 11.37 9.27 -18.20
CA CYS A 187 12.63 9.08 -17.47
C CYS A 187 13.73 8.41 -18.32
N GLY A 188 13.48 8.16 -19.61
CA GLY A 188 14.40 7.45 -20.51
C GLY A 188 14.46 5.94 -20.30
N CYS A 189 13.53 5.40 -19.51
CA CYS A 189 13.30 3.96 -19.37
C CYS A 189 12.23 3.46 -20.37
N TYR A 190 11.64 2.30 -20.12
CA TYR A 190 10.44 1.81 -20.80
C TYR A 190 9.18 2.14 -20.00
N SER A 191 8.00 2.09 -20.64
CA SER A 191 6.73 2.36 -19.98
C SER A 191 6.49 1.46 -18.76
N PHE A 192 5.94 2.06 -17.70
CA PHE A 192 5.63 1.43 -16.42
C PHE A 192 6.84 0.77 -15.73
N PRO A 193 7.95 1.49 -15.56
CA PRO A 193 9.18 0.92 -15.01
C PRO A 193 9.00 0.39 -13.59
N LEU A 194 8.27 1.11 -12.73
CA LEU A 194 8.06 0.69 -11.35
C LEU A 194 7.14 -0.51 -11.23
N THR A 195 6.03 -0.49 -11.98
CA THR A 195 5.07 -1.60 -12.00
C THR A 195 5.74 -2.88 -12.48
N LYS A 196 6.56 -2.80 -13.55
CA LYS A 196 7.32 -3.95 -14.05
C LYS A 196 8.30 -4.46 -13.01
N ALA A 197 9.05 -3.59 -12.35
CA ALA A 197 10.01 -3.99 -11.32
C ALA A 197 9.33 -4.70 -10.13
N LEU A 198 8.20 -4.16 -9.65
CA LEU A 198 7.37 -4.80 -8.63
C LEU A 198 6.93 -6.21 -9.07
N LEU A 199 6.39 -6.33 -10.28
CA LEU A 199 5.94 -7.62 -10.83
C LEU A 199 7.09 -8.62 -10.92
N ARG A 200 8.29 -8.20 -11.37
CA ARG A 200 9.48 -9.05 -11.40
C ARG A 200 9.82 -9.62 -10.04
N GLY A 201 9.71 -8.82 -8.98
CA GLY A 201 9.88 -9.28 -7.60
C GLY A 201 8.81 -10.32 -7.21
N LEU A 202 7.55 -10.02 -7.49
CA LEU A 202 6.40 -10.86 -7.12
C LEU A 202 6.42 -12.25 -7.80
N ILE A 203 6.77 -12.32 -9.09
CA ILE A 203 6.75 -13.58 -9.86
C ILE A 203 8.14 -14.24 -10.00
N ASN A 204 9.15 -13.73 -9.29
CA ASN A 204 10.52 -14.23 -9.29
C ASN A 204 11.15 -14.34 -10.70
N THR A 205 11.04 -13.30 -11.52
CA THR A 205 11.77 -13.29 -12.79
C THR A 205 13.25 -13.01 -12.55
N GLN A 206 14.14 -13.84 -13.09
CA GLN A 206 15.59 -13.58 -13.07
C GLN A 206 16.05 -12.53 -14.08
N THR A 207 15.13 -11.91 -14.83
CA THR A 207 15.49 -10.80 -15.72
C THR A 207 15.94 -9.61 -14.88
N GLU A 208 17.19 -9.19 -15.06
CA GLU A 208 17.72 -8.01 -14.40
C GLU A 208 16.87 -6.76 -14.70
N GLU A 209 16.77 -5.89 -13.71
CA GLU A 209 16.11 -4.59 -13.85
C GLU A 209 16.97 -3.72 -14.78
N GLN A 210 16.47 -3.47 -15.99
CA GLN A 210 17.22 -2.72 -17.01
C GLN A 210 17.01 -1.20 -16.91
N CYS A 211 16.30 -0.73 -15.89
CA CYS A 211 15.99 0.68 -15.69
C CYS A 211 16.54 1.17 -14.37
N ASP A 212 17.39 2.20 -14.45
CA ASP A 212 17.79 3.02 -13.32
C ASP A 212 17.59 4.48 -13.73
N PHE A 213 16.65 5.17 -13.09
CA PHE A 213 16.32 6.56 -13.40
C PHE A 213 17.53 7.51 -13.28
N ILE A 214 18.52 7.16 -12.44
CA ILE A 214 19.75 7.95 -12.30
C ILE A 214 20.55 7.90 -13.61
N THR A 215 20.61 6.75 -14.28
CA THR A 215 21.47 6.52 -15.44
C THR A 215 20.73 6.53 -16.78
N ALA A 216 19.41 6.32 -16.79
CA ALA A 216 18.61 6.09 -18.00
C ALA A 216 18.39 7.31 -18.91
N HIS A 217 19.08 8.43 -18.73
CA HIS A 217 18.88 9.62 -19.55
C HIS A 217 19.98 9.84 -20.60
N ASN A 218 19.53 10.32 -21.77
CA ASN A 218 20.35 10.90 -22.83
C ASN A 218 21.14 12.12 -22.34
#